data_AF-A0A7C0YDE1-F1
#
_entry.id   AF-A0A7C0YDE1-F1
#
_cell.length_a   1.000
_cell.length_b   1.000
_cell.length_c   1.000
_cell.angle_alpha   90.00
_cell.angle_beta   90.00
_cell.angle_gamma   90.00
#
_symmetry.space_group_name_H-M   'P 1'
#
loop_
_entity.id
_entity.type
_entity.pdbx_description
1 polymer ?
#
loop_
_entity_poly.entity_id
_entity_poly.type
_entity_poly.pdbx_seq_one_letter_code
_entity_poly.pdbx_strand_id
1 'polypeptide(L)'
;MNYEEWLKSIPDEIRGDSLWKTEAYCLGLFVADMGWHDVTKLMRDKRTLGLADQLYRSLGSISANRAEGYSRGTGKDRARFYEYALGSVRERRDWYYKGRHIRSE
;
A
#
# COMPACT_ATOMS: atom_id res chain seq x y z
N MET A 1 12.10 -5.26 9.18
CA MET A 1 11.91 -3.86 9.56
C MET A 1 10.54 -3.75 10.21
N ASN A 2 10.47 -3.27 11.45
CA ASN A 2 9.20 -2.94 12.09
C ASN A 2 8.78 -1.49 11.75
N TYR A 3 7.59 -1.07 12.19
CA TYR A 3 7.06 0.26 11.88
C TYR A 3 7.94 1.40 12.43
N GLU A 4 8.47 1.26 13.64
CA GLU A 4 9.33 2.28 14.28
C GLU A 4 10.68 2.45 13.57
N GLU A 5 11.25 1.35 13.09
CA GLU A 5 12.46 1.36 12.25
C GLU A 5 12.18 2.00 10.90
N TRP A 6 11.05 1.65 10.28
CA TRP A 6 10.63 2.21 9.00
C TRP A 6 10.39 3.72 9.10
N LEU A 7 9.74 4.20 10.16
CA LEU A 7 9.48 5.62 10.38
C LEU A 7 10.77 6.47 10.35
N LYS A 8 11.88 5.93 10.87
CA LYS A 8 13.18 6.61 10.87
C LYS A 8 13.79 6.74 9.48
N SER A 9 13.37 5.90 8.54
CA SER A 9 13.86 5.95 7.15
C SER A 9 13.12 6.96 6.28
N ILE A 10 11.99 7.50 6.75
CA ILE A 10 11.17 8.41 5.95
C ILE A 10 11.76 9.84 5.96
N PRO A 11 11.95 10.45 4.78
CA PRO A 11 12.44 11.82 4.66
C PRO A 11 11.58 12.84 5.41
N ASP A 12 12.21 13.89 5.93
CA ASP A 12 11.52 14.96 6.67
C ASP A 12 10.54 15.72 5.76
N GLU A 13 10.79 15.78 4.46
CA GLU A 13 9.91 16.41 3.47
C GLU A 13 8.55 15.70 3.39
N ILE A 14 8.54 14.36 3.54
CA ILE A 14 7.29 13.59 3.56
C ILE A 14 6.61 13.72 4.94
N ARG A 15 7.39 13.66 6.03
CA ARG A 15 6.86 13.75 7.41
C ARG A 15 6.33 15.14 7.76
N GLY A 16 6.84 16.18 7.10
CA GLY A 16 6.40 17.57 7.25
C GLY A 16 5.07 17.88 6.57
N ASP A 17 4.61 17.04 5.63
CA ASP A 17 3.34 17.26 4.94
C ASP A 17 2.14 17.09 5.89
N SER A 18 1.11 17.92 5.72
CA SER A 18 -0.14 17.81 6.47
C SER A 18 -0.86 16.46 6.32
N LEU A 19 -0.67 15.79 5.18
CA LEU A 19 -1.14 14.44 4.90
C LEU A 19 -0.54 13.42 5.86
N TRP A 20 0.70 13.63 6.34
CA TRP A 20 1.39 12.74 7.28
C TRP A 20 0.65 12.59 8.62
N LYS A 21 -0.15 13.58 9.01
CA LYS A 21 -1.03 13.49 10.20
C LYS A 21 -2.14 12.43 10.05
N THR A 22 -2.29 11.89 8.84
CA THR A 22 -3.28 10.88 8.54
C THR A 22 -2.67 9.50 8.69
N GLU A 23 -2.98 8.82 9.81
CA GLU A 23 -2.43 7.49 10.12
C GLU A 23 -2.61 6.48 8.97
N ALA A 24 -3.78 6.48 8.32
CA ALA A 24 -4.05 5.61 7.19
C ALA A 24 -3.11 5.82 5.99
N TYR A 25 -2.59 7.05 5.80
CA TYR A 25 -1.59 7.33 4.76
C TYR A 25 -0.24 6.70 5.14
N CYS A 26 0.23 6.92 6.38
CA CYS A 26 1.49 6.37 6.87
C CYS A 26 1.50 4.84 6.82
N LEU A 27 0.41 4.21 7.28
CA LEU A 27 0.24 2.75 7.19
C LEU A 27 0.17 2.26 5.73
N GLY A 28 -0.40 3.06 4.83
CA GLY A 28 -0.44 2.78 3.40
C GLY A 28 0.95 2.77 2.76
N LEU A 29 1.80 3.74 3.10
CA LEU A 29 3.20 3.75 2.66
C LEU A 29 3.98 2.57 3.26
N PHE A 30 3.83 2.35 4.57
CA PHE A 30 4.53 1.26 5.25
C PHE A 30 4.20 -0.11 4.65
N VAL A 31 2.93 -0.39 4.38
CA VAL A 31 2.54 -1.69 3.80
C VAL A 31 3.03 -1.85 2.37
N ALA A 32 3.14 -0.76 1.61
CA ALA A 32 3.72 -0.80 0.26
C ALA A 32 5.20 -1.18 0.30
N ASP A 33 5.99 -0.60 1.22
CA ASP A 33 7.40 -0.95 1.41
C ASP A 33 7.59 -2.40 1.88
N MET A 34 6.77 -2.86 2.83
CA MET A 34 6.80 -4.25 3.25
C MET A 34 6.45 -5.20 2.10
N GLY A 35 5.44 -4.84 1.31
CA GLY A 35 5.00 -5.62 0.17
C GLY A 35 5.95 -5.62 -1.01
N TRP A 36 6.81 -4.61 -1.16
CA TRP A 36 7.89 -4.61 -2.17
C TRP A 36 8.76 -5.87 -2.09
N HIS A 37 9.16 -6.24 -0.88
CA HIS A 37 9.94 -7.46 -0.65
C HIS A 37 9.15 -8.73 -0.98
N ASP A 38 7.86 -8.76 -0.65
CA ASP A 38 6.99 -9.91 -0.91
C ASP A 38 6.76 -10.12 -2.42
N VAL A 39 6.47 -9.04 -3.14
CA VAL A 39 6.30 -9.04 -4.60
C VAL A 39 7.60 -9.51 -5.27
N THR A 40 8.76 -9.01 -4.82
CA THR A 40 10.07 -9.43 -5.33
C THR A 40 10.29 -10.93 -5.19
N LYS A 41 9.84 -11.55 -4.08
CA LYS A 41 9.90 -13.00 -3.91
C LYS A 41 8.94 -13.73 -4.85
N LEU A 42 7.69 -13.26 -4.96
CA LEU A 42 6.69 -13.85 -5.85
C LEU A 42 7.12 -13.79 -7.32
N MET A 43 7.86 -12.77 -7.74
CA MET A 43 8.34 -12.67 -9.11
C MET A 43 9.37 -13.74 -9.51
N ARG A 44 9.93 -14.48 -8.53
CA ARG A 44 10.86 -15.59 -8.81
C ARG A 44 10.17 -16.83 -9.38
N ASP A 45 8.87 -16.98 -9.14
CA ASP A 45 8.06 -18.03 -9.75
C ASP A 45 7.25 -17.45 -10.92
N LYS A 46 7.44 -18.02 -12.12
CA LYS A 46 6.78 -17.58 -13.35
C LYS A 46 5.25 -17.64 -13.26
N ARG A 47 4.69 -18.55 -12.44
CA ARG A 47 3.24 -18.72 -12.24
C ARG A 47 2.62 -17.55 -11.49
N THR A 48 3.41 -16.81 -10.70
CA THR A 48 2.93 -15.71 -9.86
C THR A 48 3.22 -14.33 -10.42
N LEU A 49 3.80 -14.18 -11.62
CA LEU A 49 4.11 -12.87 -12.19
C LEU A 49 2.90 -11.93 -12.28
N GLY A 50 1.77 -12.41 -12.81
CA GLY A 50 0.55 -11.60 -12.89
C GLY A 50 -0.05 -11.28 -11.52
N LEU A 51 0.05 -12.21 -10.57
CA LEU A 51 -0.39 -11.99 -9.19
C LEU A 51 0.49 -10.95 -8.49
N ALA A 52 1.80 -11.02 -8.69
CA ALA A 52 2.77 -10.12 -8.10
C ALA A 52 2.56 -8.68 -8.59
N ASP A 53 2.29 -8.49 -9.89
CA ASP A 53 1.93 -7.18 -10.45
C ASP A 53 0.65 -6.60 -9.81
N GLN A 54 -0.42 -7.40 -9.71
CA GLN A 54 -1.67 -6.94 -9.09
C GLN A 54 -1.53 -6.66 -7.59
N LEU A 55 -0.77 -7.48 -6.87
CA LEU A 55 -0.44 -7.23 -5.47
C LEU A 55 0.33 -5.92 -5.32
N TYR A 56 1.35 -5.69 -6.15
CA TYR A 56 2.16 -4.48 -6.10
C TYR A 56 1.34 -3.21 -6.35
N ARG A 57 0.48 -3.23 -7.38
CA ARG A 57 -0.43 -2.12 -7.70
C ARG A 57 -1.42 -1.85 -6.59
N SER A 58 -2.08 -2.88 -6.07
CA SER A 58 -3.07 -2.72 -4.99
C SER A 58 -2.43 -2.19 -3.69
N LEU A 59 -1.20 -2.59 -3.37
CA LEU A 59 -0.45 -2.04 -2.23
C LEU A 59 -0.16 -0.54 -2.39
N GLY A 60 0.44 -0.13 -3.51
CA GLY A 60 0.75 1.28 -3.78
C GLY A 60 -0.49 2.18 -3.91
N SER A 61 -1.60 1.61 -4.40
CA SER A 61 -2.88 2.30 -4.57
C SER A 61 -3.49 2.80 -3.25
N ILE A 62 -3.15 2.20 -2.10
CA ILE A 62 -3.73 2.58 -0.80
C ILE A 62 -3.33 4.01 -0.40
N SER A 63 -2.02 4.27 -0.32
CA SER A 63 -1.50 5.59 0.03
C SER A 63 -1.75 6.60 -1.09
N ALA A 64 -1.70 6.18 -2.35
CA ALA A 64 -2.00 7.03 -3.50
C ALA A 64 -3.43 7.56 -3.46
N ASN A 65 -4.44 6.70 -3.25
CA ASN A 65 -5.82 7.14 -3.10
C ASN A 65 -6.03 7.98 -1.85
N ARG A 66 -5.27 7.73 -0.77
CA ARG A 66 -5.34 8.55 0.43
C ARG A 66 -4.84 9.97 0.18
N ALA A 67 -3.72 10.10 -0.52
CA ALA A 67 -3.18 11.40 -0.94
C ALA A 67 -4.15 12.13 -1.88
N GLU A 68 -4.67 11.43 -2.90
CA GLU A 68 -5.59 12.03 -3.87
C GLU A 68 -6.90 12.50 -3.22
N GLY A 69 -7.45 11.70 -2.30
CA GLY A 69 -8.64 12.07 -1.54
C GLY A 69 -8.42 13.27 -0.62
N TYR A 70 -7.27 13.33 0.05
CA TYR A 70 -6.90 14.44 0.92
C TYR A 70 -6.87 15.77 0.17
N SER A 71 -6.39 15.74 -1.08
CA SER A 71 -6.31 16.89 -1.99
C SER A 71 -7.65 17.33 -2.59
N ARG A 72 -8.78 16.67 -2.26
CA ARG A 72 -10.11 17.07 -2.76
C ARG A 72 -10.75 18.17 -1.90
N GLY A 73 -11.36 19.14 -2.58
CA GLY A 73 -12.04 20.28 -1.97
C GLY A 73 -13.41 19.99 -1.37
N THR A 74 -14.09 18.90 -1.79
CA THR A 74 -15.40 18.51 -1.25
C THR A 74 -15.34 17.20 -0.47
N GLY A 75 -16.22 17.07 0.53
CA GLY A 75 -16.33 15.84 1.32
C GLY A 75 -16.76 14.63 0.50
N LYS A 76 -17.60 14.81 -0.53
CA LYS A 76 -18.08 13.72 -1.39
C LYS A 76 -16.95 13.16 -2.26
N ASP A 77 -16.17 14.02 -2.91
CA ASP A 77 -15.05 13.57 -3.75
C ASP A 77 -13.97 12.91 -2.91
N ARG A 78 -13.66 13.49 -1.74
CA ARG A 78 -12.74 12.90 -0.76
C ARG A 78 -13.17 11.50 -0.33
N ALA A 79 -14.45 11.32 0.03
CA ALA A 79 -14.99 10.05 0.46
C ALA A 79 -14.82 8.96 -0.61
N ARG A 80 -15.06 9.30 -1.89
CA ARG A 80 -14.90 8.38 -3.01
C ARG A 80 -13.48 7.82 -3.13
N PHE A 81 -12.46 8.67 -2.98
CA PHE A 81 -11.06 8.20 -2.98
C PHE A 81 -10.74 7.33 -1.75
N TYR A 82 -11.35 7.62 -0.60
CA TYR A 82 -11.17 6.78 0.59
C TYR A 82 -11.83 5.40 0.41
N GLU A 83 -12.96 5.33 -0.28
CA GLU A 83 -13.58 4.07 -0.68
C GLU A 83 -12.68 3.27 -1.64
N TYR A 84 -12.00 3.93 -2.58
CA TYR A 84 -11.01 3.28 -3.45
C TYR A 84 -9.82 2.73 -2.65
N ALA A 85 -9.29 3.49 -1.69
CA ALA A 85 -8.24 3.00 -0.80
C ALA A 85 -8.70 1.74 -0.03
N LEU A 86 -9.95 1.73 0.49
CA LEU A 86 -10.53 0.56 1.15
C LEU A 86 -10.69 -0.64 0.20
N GLY A 87 -11.08 -0.38 -1.05
CA GLY A 87 -11.11 -1.39 -2.11
C GLY A 87 -9.74 -2.04 -2.31
N SER A 88 -8.70 -1.23 -2.47
CA SER A 88 -7.32 -1.73 -2.63
C SER A 88 -6.81 -2.49 -1.40
N VAL A 89 -7.20 -2.10 -0.17
CA VAL A 89 -6.89 -2.87 1.05
C VAL A 89 -7.50 -4.27 1.01
N ARG A 90 -8.74 -4.42 0.54
CA ARG A 90 -9.40 -5.73 0.42
C ARG A 90 -8.78 -6.56 -0.69
N GLU A 91 -8.48 -5.93 -1.82
CA GLU A 91 -7.87 -6.57 -2.97
C GLU A 91 -6.49 -7.15 -2.65
N ARG A 92 -5.61 -6.39 -1.98
CA ARG A 92 -4.29 -6.93 -1.59
C ARG A 92 -4.38 -8.16 -0.70
N ARG A 93 -5.40 -8.26 0.17
CA ARG A 93 -5.60 -9.43 1.05
C ARG A 93 -5.93 -10.67 0.21
N ASP A 94 -6.75 -10.51 -0.81
CA ASP A 94 -7.06 -11.58 -1.76
C ASP A 94 -5.81 -12.02 -2.54
N TRP A 95 -5.00 -11.09 -3.03
CA TRP A 95 -3.75 -11.42 -3.72
C TRP A 95 -2.74 -12.14 -2.81
N TYR A 96 -2.56 -11.68 -1.58
CA TYR A 96 -1.71 -12.37 -0.61
C TYR A 96 -2.20 -13.78 -0.31
N TYR A 97 -3.51 -13.98 -0.17
CA TYR A 97 -4.08 -15.30 0.06
C TYR A 97 -3.85 -16.23 -1.14
N LYS A 98 -4.04 -15.74 -2.37
CA LYS A 98 -3.77 -16.51 -3.59
C LYS A 98 -2.28 -16.86 -3.75
N GLY A 99 -1.39 -15.97 -3.34
CA GLY A 99 0.08 -16.15 -3.41
C GLY A 99 0.70 -16.99 -2.29
N ARG A 100 -0.09 -17.47 -1.32
CA ARG A 100 0.40 -18.14 -0.09
C ARG A 100 1.30 -19.35 -0.33
N HIS A 101 1.11 -20.06 -1.44
CA HIS A 101 1.86 -21.28 -1.76
C HIS A 101 3.34 -21.03 -2.09
N ILE A 102 3.71 -19.82 -2.50
CA ILE A 102 5.11 -19.46 -2.80
C ILE A 102 5.82 -18.89 -1.56
N ARG A 103 5.07 -18.42 -0.57
CA ARG A 103 5.58 -17.82 0.67
C ARG A 103 5.77 -18.82 1.81
N SER A 104 5.45 -20.09 1.56
CA SER A 104 5.54 -21.19 2.54
C SER A 104 6.95 -21.80 2.54
N GLU A 105 7.98 -20.99 2.78
CA GLU A 105 9.36 -21.43 3.07
C GLU A 105 9.99 -20.51 4.11
#